data_AF-A0A1Q4FAF3-F1
#
_entry.id   AF-A0A1Q4FAF3-F1
#
_cell.length_a   1.000
_cell.length_b   1.000
_cell.length_c   1.000
_cell.angle_alpha   90.00
_cell.angle_beta   90.00
_cell.angle_gamma   90.00
#
_symmetry.space_group_name_H-M   'P 1'
#
loop_
_entity.id
_entity.type
_entity.pdbx_description
1 polymer ?
#
loop_
_entity_poly.entity_id
_entity_poly.type
_entity_poly.pdbx_seq_one_letter_code
_entity_poly.pdbx_strand_id
1 'polypeptide(L)' 'MKKEKIILPVGNNKVLVYEVTPGNEQEQEFARQCKAVAATRPGSIQDFFIELVDLQRRQHRQQHRKKGKGI' A
#
# COMPACT_ATOMS: atom_id res chain seq x y z
N MET A 1 -6.54 -9.20 20.79
CA MET A 1 -5.82 -8.02 20.28
C MET A 1 -6.82 -7.16 19.50
N LYS A 2 -6.87 -5.84 19.72
CA LYS A 2 -7.79 -4.95 18.97
C LYS A 2 -7.17 -4.65 17.61
N LYS A 3 -7.85 -5.00 16.51
CA LYS A 3 -7.42 -4.64 15.16
C LYS A 3 -7.86 -3.20 14.84
N GLU A 4 -6.99 -2.44 14.19
CA GLU A 4 -7.29 -1.10 13.68
C GLU A 4 -7.89 -1.22 12.28
N LYS A 5 -9.05 -0.60 12.04
CA LYS A 5 -9.70 -0.61 10.73
C LYS A 5 -9.30 0.61 9.94
N ILE A 6 -8.77 0.38 8.74
CA ILE A 6 -8.42 1.41 7.78
C ILE A 6 -9.41 1.33 6.63
N ILE A 7 -10.09 2.45 6.37
CA ILE A 7 -11.10 2.56 5.32
C ILE A 7 -10.51 3.43 4.21
N LEU A 8 -10.45 2.88 3.00
CA LEU A 8 -9.82 3.52 1.85
C LEU A 8 -10.85 3.65 0.72
N PRO A 9 -11.14 4.86 0.23
CA PRO A 9 -12.03 5.04 -0.91
C PRO A 9 -11.38 4.49 -2.19
N VAL A 10 -12.16 3.75 -2.99
CA VAL A 10 -11.73 3.18 -4.27
C VAL A 10 -12.86 3.34 -5.30
N GLY A 11 -12.59 4.05 -6.39
CA GLY A 11 -13.60 4.44 -7.38
C GLY A 11 -14.67 5.36 -6.80
N ASN A 12 -15.84 5.41 -7.46
CA ASN A 12 -16.90 6.36 -7.09
C ASN A 12 -17.76 5.95 -5.90
N ASN A 13 -17.86 4.65 -5.56
CA ASN A 13 -18.82 4.20 -4.54
C ASN A 13 -18.37 2.94 -3.79
N LYS A 14 -17.07 2.61 -3.81
CA LYS A 14 -16.54 1.45 -3.10
C LYS A 14 -15.49 1.89 -2.09
N VAL A 15 -15.36 1.10 -1.03
CA VAL A 15 -14.33 1.28 -0.01
C VAL A 15 -13.61 -0.04 0.18
N LEU A 16 -12.30 0.01 0.28
CA LEU A 16 -11.47 -1.10 0.71
C LEU A 16 -11.24 -0.95 2.22
N VAL A 17 -11.63 -1.98 2.96
CA VAL A 17 -11.43 -2.04 4.41
C VAL A 17 -10.30 -3.00 4.69
N TYR A 18 -9.24 -2.50 5.34
CA TYR A 18 -8.11 -3.31 5.78
C TYR A 18 -8.00 -3.27 7.30
N GLU A 19 -7.90 -4.43 7.93
CA GLU A 19 -7.73 -4.56 9.38
C GLU A 19 -6.26 -4.81 9.69
N VAL A 20 -5.65 -3.92 10.47
CA VAL A 20 -4.24 -3.98 10.86
C VAL A 20 -4.13 -4.40 12.31
N THR A 21 -3.25 -5.35 12.60
CA THR A 21 -2.86 -5.60 13.99
C THR A 21 -1.87 -4.53 14.46
N PRO A 22 -2.19 -3.73 15.50
CA PRO A 22 -1.24 -2.78 16.05
C PRO A 22 -0.02 -3.52 16.62
N GLY A 23 1.17 -3.06 16.27
CA GLY A 23 2.44 -3.72 16.59
C GLY A 23 2.97 -4.69 15.53
N ASN A 24 2.19 -5.01 14.49
CA ASN A 24 2.70 -5.75 13.34
C ASN A 24 3.23 -4.78 12.27
N GLU A 25 4.56 -4.63 12.20
CA GLU A 25 5.22 -3.70 11.28
C GLU A 25 4.92 -3.99 9.81
N GLN A 26 4.79 -5.25 9.41
CA GLN A 26 4.45 -5.61 8.02
C GLN A 26 3.03 -5.19 7.65
N GLU A 27 2.05 -5.45 8.53
CA GLU A 27 0.67 -5.03 8.28
C GLU A 27 0.55 -3.50 8.26
N GLN A 28 1.31 -2.80 9.12
CA GLN A 28 1.36 -1.34 9.12
C GLN A 28 2.03 -0.77 7.86
N GLU A 29 3.10 -1.39 7.36
CA GLU A 29 3.75 -0.98 6.12
C GLU A 29 2.82 -1.18 4.92
N PHE A 30 2.16 -2.34 4.83
CA PHE A 30 1.17 -2.60 3.80
C PHE A 30 0.02 -1.59 3.85
N ALA A 31 -0.49 -1.28 5.05
CA ALA A 31 -1.50 -0.25 5.24
C ALA A 31 -1.05 1.14 4.76
N ARG A 32 0.22 1.51 4.95
CA ARG A 32 0.79 2.77 4.41
C ARG A 32 0.83 2.76 2.89
N GLN A 33 1.20 1.64 2.28
CA GLN A 33 1.18 1.48 0.82
C GLN A 33 -0.24 1.61 0.27
N CYS A 34 -1.22 0.95 0.90
CA CYS A 34 -2.63 1.06 0.53
C CYS A 34 -3.17 2.49 0.67
N LYS A 35 -2.77 3.23 1.73
CA LYS A 35 -3.11 4.65 1.89
C LYS A 35 -2.51 5.52 0.77
N ALA A 36 -1.26 5.26 0.38
CA ALA A 36 -0.59 5.99 -0.69
C ALA A 36 -1.29 5.80 -2.05
N VAL A 37 -1.74 4.58 -2.34
CA VAL A 37 -2.51 4.29 -3.56
C VAL A 37 -3.93 4.87 -3.48
N ALA A 38 -4.61 4.78 -2.33
CA ALA A 38 -5.93 5.40 -2.20
C ALA A 38 -5.89 6.92 -2.44
N ALA A 39 -4.78 7.58 -2.13
CA ALA A 39 -4.58 9.01 -2.36
C ALA A 39 -4.52 9.39 -3.86
N THR A 40 -4.17 8.45 -4.76
CA THR A 40 -4.22 8.68 -6.23
C THR A 40 -5.64 8.62 -6.78
N ARG A 41 -6.63 8.27 -5.96
CA ARG A 41 -8.05 8.12 -6.31
C ARG A 41 -8.25 7.17 -7.50
N PRO A 42 -7.87 5.89 -7.36
CA PRO A 42 -8.03 4.92 -8.44
C PRO A 42 -9.49 4.79 -8.85
N GLY A 43 -9.75 4.74 -10.17
CA GLY A 43 -11.11 4.68 -10.72
C GLY A 43 -11.83 3.36 -10.45
N SER A 44 -11.07 2.29 -10.18
CA SER A 44 -11.59 0.96 -9.93
C SER A 44 -10.73 0.19 -8.91
N ILE A 45 -11.24 -0.94 -8.43
CA ILE A 45 -10.47 -1.87 -7.58
C ILE A 45 -9.29 -2.48 -8.33
N GLN A 46 -9.42 -2.70 -9.65
CA GLN A 46 -8.32 -3.19 -10.47
C GLN A 46 -7.21 -2.16 -10.55
N ASP A 47 -7.55 -0.90 -10.85
CA ASP A 47 -6.57 0.20 -10.87
C ASP A 47 -5.83 0.33 -9.54
N PHE A 48 -6.56 0.22 -8.42
CA PHE A 48 -5.96 0.23 -7.09
C PHE A 48 -4.87 -0.84 -6.95
N PHE A 49 -5.15 -2.10 -7.29
CA PHE A 49 -4.15 -3.17 -7.15
C PHE A 49 -3.02 -3.06 -8.19
N ILE A 50 -3.29 -2.56 -9.39
CA ILE A 50 -2.26 -2.29 -10.40
C ILE A 50 -1.27 -1.25 -9.87
N GLU A 51 -1.77 -0.12 -9.36
CA GLU A 51 -0.92 0.94 -8.78
C GLU A 51 -0.17 0.46 -7.53
N LEU A 52 -0.80 -0.37 -6.69
CA LEU A 52 -0.16 -0.96 -5.52
C LEU A 52 1.03 -1.85 -5.89
N VAL A 53 0.84 -2.74 -6.86
CA VAL A 53 1.92 -3.61 -7.35
C VAL A 53 3.04 -2.78 -7.98
N ASP A 54 2.70 -1.73 -8.74
CA ASP A 54 3.70 -0.85 -9.33
C ASP A 54 4.50 -0.09 -8.25
N LEU A 55 3.83 0.42 -7.21
CA LEU A 55 4.46 1.07 -6.06
C LEU A 55 5.42 0.11 -5.34
N GLN A 56 4.99 -1.11 -5.06
CA GLN A 56 5.83 -2.14 -4.44
C GLN A 56 7.04 -2.50 -5.31
N ARG A 57 6.86 -2.64 -6.63
CA ARG A 57 7.96 -2.89 -7.58
C ARG A 57 8.96 -1.75 -7.62
N ARG A 58 8.50 -0.48 -7.60
CA ARG A 58 9.38 0.70 -7.55
C ARG A 58 10.20 0.74 -6.26
N GLN A 59 9.57 0.46 -5.12
CA GLN A 59 10.26 0.38 -3.82
C GLN A 59 11.34 -0.71 -3.82
N HIS A 60 11.02 -1.90 -4.36
CA HIS A 60 11.98 -3.00 -4.46
C HIS A 60 13.17 -2.66 -5.37
N ARG A 61 12.92 -2.03 -6.54
CA ARG A 61 13.98 -1.57 -7.44
C ARG A 61 14.87 -0.50 -6.80
N GLN A 62 14.29 0.43 -6.03
CA GLN A 62 15.07 1.46 -5.32
C GLN A 62 15.92 0.90 -4.19
N GLN A 63 15.45 -0.14 -3.47
CA GLN A 63 16.26 -0.85 -2.49
C GLN A 63 17.48 -1.53 -3.13
N HIS A 64 17.30 -2.18 -4.28
CA HIS A 64 18.42 -2.78 -5.01
C HIS A 64 19.44 -1.74 -5.49
N ARG A 65 18.99 -0.54 -5.89
CA ARG A 65 19.88 0.54 -6.33
C ARG A 65 20.72 1.13 -5.17
N LYS A 66 20.23 1.05 -3.93
CA LYS A 66 20.99 1.48 -2.73
C LYS A 66 22.02 0.46 -2.24
N LYS A 67 21.84 -0.84 -2.51
CA LYS A 67 22.85 -1.88 -2.23
C LYS A 67 23.98 -1.96 -3.27
N GLY A 68 23.83 -1.32 -4.42
CA GLY A 68 24.84 -1.30 -5.49
C GLY A 68 25.89 -0.17 -5.39
N LYS A 69 25.92 0.60 -4.30
CA LYS A 69 26.93 1.66 -4.09
C LYS A 69 27.87 1.28 -2.94
N GLY A 70 28.58 0.18 -3.14
CA GLY A 70 29.78 -0.21 -2.42
C GLY A 70 30.80 -0.67 -3.45
N ILE A 71 31.50 0.31 -4.04
CA ILE A 71 32.82 0.12 -4.65
C ILE A 71 33.79 0.77 -3.66
#